data_AF-A0A131YLT5-F1
#
_entry.id   AF-A0A131YLT5-F1
#
_cell.length_a   1.000
_cell.length_b   1.000
_cell.length_c   1.000
_cell.angle_alpha   90.00
_cell.angle_beta   90.00
_cell.angle_gamma   90.00
#
_symmetry.space_group_name_H-M   'P 1'
#
loop_
_entity.id
_entity.type
_entity.pdbx_description
1 polymer ?
#
loop_
_entity_poly.entity_id
_entity_poly.type
_entity_poly.pdbx_seq_one_letter_code
_entity_poly.pdbx_strand_id
1 'polypeptide(L)'
;MEQPSTQQQELAPVGGAGAETASVSEASDTAVPAQAQAAFPTETTTTTASCTSPSVEQPPQSVYHIKWVRWNNQKTPIVTQNENGPCPLIAIINVLTLKGLIKLPHTLDIVTVEQLMEHLGDCILSSIPKDIPESAQLNYEQNMHDAIAILPKLQTGLDVNVRFTGVKDFEYTPECIVFDLLRIPLYHGWLLDPESPEILAAVGNCSYNQLVEKIINNKSSTKPELVTEALLAEAFLERTASQLTYHGLCELNSTITEDELCVLFRNNHFITLYKQKDRLYQLVTDQGFLNEPDVVWESLINVEGDGQFADSDFVVNPPKPRCLTTEQQIDRDEELAKQLQEEEHHRALSRPPARTASGSAQDAIESTGRQRQNNSSPPSKKDCSIL
;
A
#
# COMPACT_ATOMS: atom_id res chain seq x y z
N MET A 1 30.83 69.02 5.44
CA MET A 1 29.71 68.84 4.49
C MET A 1 29.44 67.36 4.42
N GLU A 2 28.33 66.79 4.88
CA GLU A 2 27.26 67.25 5.80
C GLU A 2 26.68 65.98 6.47
N GLN A 3 26.22 66.08 7.73
CA GLN A 3 25.25 65.12 8.32
C GLN A 3 23.84 65.75 8.20
N PRO A 4 22.72 65.03 8.39
CA PRO A 4 22.24 64.50 9.69
C PRO A 4 21.96 62.97 9.65
N SER A 5 21.91 62.18 10.72
CA SER A 5 21.06 62.23 11.95
C SER A 5 19.56 62.02 11.61
N THR A 6 18.75 61.21 12.30
CA THR A 6 18.58 61.13 13.77
C THR A 6 17.75 59.89 14.23
N GLN A 7 18.14 59.28 15.36
CA GLN A 7 17.37 58.52 16.39
C GLN A 7 16.55 57.23 16.10
N GLN A 8 16.88 56.22 16.92
CA GLN A 8 15.96 55.22 17.49
C GLN A 8 15.06 55.88 18.55
N GLN A 9 13.86 55.33 18.79
CA GLN A 9 13.27 55.36 20.14
C GLN A 9 12.36 54.16 20.43
N GLU A 10 12.79 53.39 21.43
CA GLU A 10 12.06 52.33 22.12
C GLU A 10 11.37 52.94 23.36
N LEU A 11 10.14 52.54 23.72
CA LEU A 11 9.54 52.85 25.04
C LEU A 11 8.23 52.09 25.34
N ALA A 12 8.28 51.31 26.42
CA ALA A 12 7.19 50.97 27.35
C ALA A 12 7.79 51.13 28.78
N PRO A 13 7.08 50.98 29.94
CA PRO A 13 5.71 50.52 30.16
C PRO A 13 4.94 51.42 31.20
N VAL A 14 4.20 50.80 32.15
CA VAL A 14 3.37 51.35 33.27
C VAL A 14 1.88 51.52 32.90
N GLY A 15 0.87 51.11 33.68
CA GLY A 15 0.86 50.37 34.97
C GLY A 15 -0.15 50.96 35.99
N GLY A 16 -1.14 50.17 36.43
CA GLY A 16 -2.16 50.53 37.45
C GLY A 16 -3.59 50.27 36.94
N ALA A 17 -4.41 49.33 37.45
CA ALA A 17 -4.89 49.07 38.82
C ALA A 17 -6.21 49.80 39.15
N GLY A 18 -7.26 49.02 39.41
CA GLY A 18 -8.59 49.48 39.86
C GLY A 18 -9.57 48.32 39.91
N ALA A 19 -10.15 48.04 41.08
CA ALA A 19 -11.07 46.92 41.33
C ALA A 19 -12.14 47.32 42.35
N GLU A 20 -13.40 46.90 42.11
CA GLU A 20 -14.58 46.91 43.00
C GLU A 20 -15.67 46.07 42.24
N THR A 21 -16.14 44.87 42.62
CA THR A 21 -16.81 44.28 43.81
C THR A 21 -18.36 44.38 43.83
N ALA A 22 -19.02 43.20 43.99
CA ALA A 22 -20.40 42.97 44.50
C ALA A 22 -21.61 43.40 43.60
N SER A 23 -22.81 42.78 43.61
CA SER A 23 -23.33 41.56 44.29
C SER A 23 -24.72 41.08 43.77
N VAL A 24 -24.92 39.75 43.68
CA VAL A 24 -26.07 38.89 44.11
C VAL A 24 -27.54 39.39 44.10
N SER A 25 -28.44 38.66 43.40
CA SER A 25 -29.75 38.06 43.85
C SER A 25 -30.54 37.49 42.63
N GLU A 26 -30.87 36.19 42.55
CA GLU A 26 -32.10 35.47 43.01
C GLU A 26 -33.42 35.80 42.25
N ALA A 27 -34.35 34.88 41.94
CA ALA A 27 -34.42 33.40 41.92
C ALA A 27 -35.73 32.91 41.23
N SER A 28 -36.00 31.58 41.28
CA SER A 28 -37.29 30.85 41.05
C SER A 28 -37.72 30.42 39.63
N ASP A 29 -38.34 29.25 39.38
CA ASP A 29 -38.29 27.92 40.06
C ASP A 29 -38.96 26.82 39.16
N THR A 30 -38.94 25.56 39.61
CA THR A 30 -39.69 24.35 39.19
C THR A 30 -39.17 23.53 37.99
N ALA A 31 -39.19 22.18 37.99
CA ALA A 31 -39.26 21.20 39.09
C ALA A 31 -38.80 19.80 38.60
N VAL A 32 -38.27 18.96 39.50
CA VAL A 32 -37.96 17.52 39.27
C VAL A 32 -39.08 16.67 39.93
N PRO A 33 -39.18 15.34 39.68
CA PRO A 33 -38.50 14.41 40.60
C PRO A 33 -37.90 13.15 39.94
N ALA A 34 -36.97 12.52 40.67
CA ALA A 34 -36.31 11.25 40.36
C ALA A 34 -36.70 10.16 41.40
N GLN A 35 -36.19 8.92 41.23
CA GLN A 35 -35.98 7.80 42.19
C GLN A 35 -36.35 6.43 41.59
N ALA A 36 -35.77 5.27 41.96
CA ALA A 36 -34.72 4.94 42.95
C ALA A 36 -33.95 3.64 42.59
N GLN A 37 -32.87 3.36 43.34
CA GLN A 37 -32.00 2.16 43.29
C GLN A 37 -32.41 1.07 44.31
N ALA A 38 -31.93 -0.17 44.12
CA ALA A 38 -31.52 -1.20 45.13
C ALA A 38 -31.49 -2.61 44.48
N ALA A 39 -30.79 -3.66 44.95
CA ALA A 39 -29.57 -3.85 45.77
C ALA A 39 -29.16 -5.35 45.69
N PHE A 40 -27.92 -5.72 46.05
CA PHE A 40 -27.44 -7.13 46.10
C PHE A 40 -27.87 -7.88 47.38
N PRO A 41 -27.88 -9.23 47.34
CA PRO A 41 -27.30 -10.03 48.43
C PRO A 41 -26.43 -11.23 47.96
N THR A 42 -25.89 -12.00 48.93
CA THR A 42 -24.61 -12.75 48.83
C THR A 42 -24.73 -14.26 49.18
N GLU A 43 -23.82 -15.09 48.63
CA GLU A 43 -23.35 -16.44 49.08
C GLU A 43 -24.29 -17.67 49.16
N THR A 44 -23.93 -18.79 48.49
CA THR A 44 -23.40 -20.06 49.10
C THR A 44 -23.43 -21.28 48.13
N THR A 45 -22.25 -21.87 47.85
CA THR A 45 -21.85 -23.27 47.52
C THR A 45 -22.84 -24.33 46.95
N THR A 46 -22.48 -25.04 45.85
CA THR A 46 -21.97 -26.46 45.79
C THR A 46 -22.18 -27.20 44.43
N THR A 47 -21.15 -27.92 43.95
CA THR A 47 -21.13 -29.13 43.06
C THR A 47 -21.50 -29.09 41.54
N THR A 48 -20.46 -29.33 40.73
CA THR A 48 -20.36 -30.25 39.56
C THR A 48 -21.44 -30.33 38.46
N ALA A 49 -21.05 -29.94 37.24
CA ALA A 49 -21.16 -30.79 36.04
C ALA A 49 -20.20 -30.29 34.95
N SER A 50 -19.45 -31.21 34.31
CA SER A 50 -18.63 -30.88 33.14
C SER A 50 -19.44 -30.97 31.85
N CYS A 51 -19.39 -29.95 31.00
CA CYS A 51 -19.79 -30.05 29.61
C CYS A 51 -18.80 -29.28 28.73
N THR A 52 -18.32 -29.94 27.68
CA THR A 52 -17.32 -29.45 26.73
C THR A 52 -17.86 -28.27 25.93
N SER A 53 -17.18 -27.13 26.03
CA SER A 53 -17.35 -26.01 25.10
C SER A 53 -16.96 -26.46 23.69
N PRO A 54 -17.71 -26.09 22.63
CA PRO A 54 -17.18 -26.21 21.28
C PRO A 54 -15.97 -25.30 21.14
N SER A 55 -14.89 -25.81 20.53
CA SER A 55 -13.74 -24.97 20.19
C SER A 55 -14.21 -23.82 19.32
N VAL A 56 -14.04 -22.59 19.80
CA VAL A 56 -14.11 -21.41 18.94
C VAL A 56 -12.96 -21.57 17.95
N GLU A 57 -13.27 -21.81 16.69
CA GLU A 57 -12.29 -21.67 15.62
C GLU A 57 -11.79 -20.22 15.67
N GLN A 58 -10.56 -20.04 16.16
CA GLN A 58 -9.90 -18.75 16.06
C GLN A 58 -9.78 -18.42 14.57
N PRO A 59 -9.99 -17.15 14.16
CA PRO A 59 -9.73 -16.76 12.78
C PRO A 59 -8.30 -17.17 12.42
N PRO A 60 -8.05 -17.63 11.18
CA PRO A 60 -6.72 -18.08 10.79
C PRO A 60 -5.72 -16.97 11.07
N GLN A 61 -4.76 -17.25 11.96
CA GLN A 61 -3.74 -16.27 12.32
C GLN A 61 -3.05 -15.81 11.04
N SER A 62 -3.02 -14.50 10.81
CA SER A 62 -2.37 -13.94 9.63
C SER A 62 -0.86 -14.11 9.77
N VAL A 63 -0.33 -15.10 9.06
CA VAL A 63 1.08 -15.48 9.03
C VAL A 63 1.75 -14.94 7.77
N TYR A 64 2.94 -14.36 7.94
CA TYR A 64 3.78 -13.85 6.86
C TYR A 64 5.10 -14.62 6.83
N HIS A 65 5.68 -14.79 5.63
CA HIS A 65 6.97 -15.44 5.48
C HIS A 65 8.13 -14.46 5.66
N ILE A 66 9.18 -14.92 6.35
CA ILE A 66 10.44 -14.19 6.51
C ILE A 66 11.37 -14.60 5.38
N LYS A 67 11.78 -13.63 4.56
CA LYS A 67 12.90 -13.78 3.64
C LYS A 67 14.17 -13.30 4.34
N TRP A 68 15.18 -14.16 4.40
CA TRP A 68 16.47 -13.81 4.99
C TRP A 68 17.41 -13.27 3.92
N VAL A 69 17.67 -11.96 3.94
CA VAL A 69 18.56 -11.27 3.00
C VAL A 69 19.88 -10.92 3.66
N ARG A 70 20.86 -10.54 2.85
CA ARG A 70 22.11 -9.97 3.33
C ARG A 70 21.96 -8.45 3.36
N TRP A 71 22.34 -7.80 4.45
CA TRP A 71 22.22 -6.36 4.61
C TRP A 71 23.33 -5.86 5.53
N ASN A 72 24.11 -4.87 5.10
CA ASN A 72 25.28 -4.36 5.84
C ASN A 72 26.19 -5.48 6.41
N ASN A 73 26.48 -6.48 5.57
CA ASN A 73 27.25 -7.69 5.88
C ASN A 73 26.66 -8.60 6.99
N GLN A 74 25.39 -8.44 7.34
CA GLN A 74 24.66 -9.27 8.30
C GLN A 74 23.50 -10.02 7.63
N LYS A 75 23.05 -11.12 8.24
CA LYS A 75 21.86 -11.87 7.81
C LYS A 75 20.62 -11.24 8.47
N THR A 76 19.83 -10.52 7.69
CA THR A 76 18.74 -9.65 8.17
C THR A 76 17.40 -10.16 7.67
N PRO A 77 16.34 -10.20 8.51
CA PRO A 77 15.02 -10.62 8.09
C PRO A 77 14.30 -9.47 7.39
N ILE A 78 13.65 -9.77 6.27
CA ILE A 78 12.56 -8.95 5.72
C ILE A 78 11.28 -9.77 5.67
N VAL A 79 10.15 -9.15 5.98
CA VAL A 79 8.82 -9.76 5.94
C VAL A 79 8.26 -9.59 4.53
N THR A 80 7.78 -10.71 3.97
CA THR A 80 7.10 -10.75 2.68
C THR A 80 5.58 -10.68 2.85
N GLN A 81 4.89 -10.26 1.80
CA GLN A 81 3.44 -10.11 1.74
C GLN A 81 2.85 -10.81 0.51
N ASN A 82 1.56 -11.12 0.62
CA ASN A 82 0.69 -11.48 -0.49
C ASN A 82 -0.16 -10.27 -0.93
N GLU A 83 -0.97 -10.40 -1.97
CA GLU A 83 -1.79 -9.30 -2.55
C GLU A 83 -2.74 -8.60 -1.55
N ASN A 84 -3.07 -9.25 -0.42
CA ASN A 84 -3.95 -8.72 0.62
C ASN A 84 -3.21 -8.48 1.95
N GLY A 85 -1.89 -8.29 1.90
CA GLY A 85 -1.05 -8.10 3.07
C GLY A 85 -1.20 -6.71 3.73
N PRO A 86 -0.88 -6.59 5.03
CA PRO A 86 -0.89 -5.33 5.77
C PRO A 86 0.35 -4.50 5.39
N CYS A 87 0.36 -3.97 4.17
CA CYS A 87 1.51 -3.25 3.63
C CYS A 87 2.02 -2.08 4.50
N PRO A 88 1.20 -1.30 5.26
CA PRO A 88 1.74 -0.26 6.13
C PRO A 88 2.60 -0.85 7.26
N LEU A 89 2.10 -1.91 7.92
CA LEU A 89 2.83 -2.64 8.96
C LEU A 89 4.12 -3.25 8.40
N ILE A 90 4.04 -3.94 7.26
CA ILE A 90 5.19 -4.64 6.66
C ILE A 90 6.26 -3.64 6.19
N ALA A 91 5.87 -2.51 5.60
CA ALA A 91 6.80 -1.46 5.21
C ALA A 91 7.56 -0.87 6.41
N ILE A 92 6.86 -0.61 7.51
CA ILE A 92 7.45 -0.13 8.78
C ILE A 92 8.39 -1.19 9.38
N ILE A 93 7.94 -2.43 9.53
CA ILE A 93 8.75 -3.52 10.09
C ILE A 93 10.03 -3.72 9.28
N ASN A 94 9.95 -3.70 7.95
CA ASN A 94 11.12 -3.86 7.09
C ASN A 94 12.10 -2.69 7.22
N VAL A 95 11.63 -1.44 7.38
CA VAL A 95 12.52 -0.32 7.74
C VAL A 95 13.19 -0.57 9.09
N LEU A 96 12.46 -1.04 10.10
CA LEU A 96 13.00 -1.27 11.45
C LEU A 96 13.98 -2.44 11.53
N THR A 97 13.77 -3.54 10.79
CA THR A 97 14.71 -4.66 10.72
C THR A 97 15.97 -4.29 9.92
N LEU A 98 15.83 -3.56 8.81
CA LEU A 98 16.98 -3.07 8.03
C LEU A 98 17.78 -1.97 8.79
N LYS A 99 17.13 -1.17 9.63
CA LYS A 99 17.80 -0.28 10.62
C LYS A 99 18.44 -1.05 11.80
N GLY A 100 18.18 -2.35 11.93
CA GLY A 100 18.71 -3.20 13.01
C GLY A 100 18.04 -2.98 14.38
N LEU A 101 16.91 -2.28 14.42
CA LEU A 101 16.13 -1.98 15.62
C LEU A 101 15.27 -3.17 16.06
N ILE A 102 14.71 -3.91 15.09
CA ILE A 102 14.05 -5.20 15.33
C ILE A 102 14.99 -6.33 14.92
N LYS A 103 15.08 -7.39 15.75
CA LYS A 103 15.87 -8.59 15.47
C LYS A 103 15.04 -9.85 15.72
N LEU A 104 14.84 -10.64 14.68
CA LEU A 104 14.14 -11.93 14.77
C LEU A 104 15.16 -13.07 14.94
N PRO A 105 14.83 -14.16 15.67
CA PRO A 105 15.66 -15.37 15.73
C PRO A 105 15.85 -16.00 14.34
N HIS A 106 17.09 -16.41 14.01
CA HIS A 106 17.44 -17.02 12.72
C HIS A 106 16.79 -18.38 12.42
N THR A 107 16.02 -18.93 13.37
CA THR A 107 15.24 -20.16 13.24
C THR A 107 13.78 -19.92 12.81
N LEU A 108 13.38 -18.66 12.60
CA LEU A 108 12.04 -18.31 12.11
C LEU A 108 12.06 -18.14 10.60
N ASP A 109 11.17 -18.88 9.92
CA ASP A 109 10.84 -18.71 8.50
C ASP A 109 9.45 -18.05 8.31
N ILE A 110 8.69 -17.89 9.40
CA ILE A 110 7.36 -17.30 9.46
C ILE A 110 7.20 -16.42 10.71
N VAL A 111 6.29 -15.45 10.65
CA VAL A 111 5.94 -14.52 11.74
C VAL A 111 4.44 -14.22 11.71
N THR A 112 3.79 -14.10 12.86
CA THR A 112 2.36 -13.72 12.95
C THR A 112 2.19 -12.20 12.98
N VAL A 113 1.02 -11.70 12.58
CA VAL A 113 0.68 -10.28 12.75
C VAL A 113 0.84 -9.82 14.21
N GLU A 114 0.47 -10.66 15.18
CA GLU A 114 0.58 -10.38 16.62
C GLU A 114 2.03 -10.12 17.03
N GLN A 115 2.98 -10.95 16.58
CA GLN A 115 4.42 -10.78 16.82
C GLN A 115 4.98 -9.51 16.16
N LEU A 116 4.49 -9.15 14.97
CA LEU A 116 4.87 -7.89 14.31
C LEU A 116 4.36 -6.68 15.12
N MET A 117 3.13 -6.73 15.63
CA MET A 117 2.58 -5.68 16.48
C MET A 117 3.32 -5.55 17.82
N GLU A 118 3.72 -6.67 18.43
CA GLU A 118 4.53 -6.69 19.67
C GLU A 118 5.87 -5.99 19.45
N HIS A 119 6.64 -6.39 18.43
CA HIS A 119 7.92 -5.76 18.10
C HIS A 119 7.78 -4.28 17.69
N LEU A 120 6.68 -3.91 17.04
CA LEU A 120 6.38 -2.51 16.73
C LEU A 120 6.11 -1.70 18.00
N GLY A 121 5.29 -2.23 18.92
CA GLY A 121 5.00 -1.62 20.22
C GLY A 121 6.26 -1.43 21.06
N ASP A 122 7.12 -2.46 21.17
CA ASP A 122 8.41 -2.38 21.84
C ASP A 122 9.32 -1.30 21.24
N CYS A 123 9.31 -1.14 19.91
CA CYS A 123 10.11 -0.13 19.24
C CYS A 123 9.59 1.30 19.50
N ILE A 124 8.27 1.50 19.54
CA ILE A 124 7.63 2.79 19.90
C ILE A 124 7.92 3.13 21.38
N LEU A 125 7.79 2.16 22.29
CA LEU A 125 8.13 2.35 23.71
C LEU A 125 9.64 2.60 23.93
N SER A 126 10.49 2.01 23.10
CA SER A 126 11.95 2.24 23.14
C SER A 126 12.39 3.56 22.52
N SER A 127 11.56 4.20 21.69
CA SER A 127 11.87 5.50 21.08
C SER A 127 11.61 6.70 22.01
N ILE A 128 10.96 6.47 23.16
CA ILE A 128 10.64 7.47 24.18
C ILE A 128 11.91 8.22 24.63
N PRO A 129 12.01 9.54 24.41
CA PRO A 129 13.12 10.34 24.93
C PRO A 129 13.16 10.29 26.45
N LYS A 130 14.35 10.12 27.05
CA LYS A 130 14.49 10.01 28.50
C LYS A 130 14.31 11.34 29.23
N ASP A 131 14.58 12.45 28.53
CA ASP A 131 14.53 13.81 29.05
C ASP A 131 13.56 14.64 28.19
N ILE A 132 12.25 14.46 28.41
CA ILE A 132 11.21 15.27 27.75
C ILE A 132 11.03 16.57 28.57
N PRO A 133 11.11 17.77 27.97
CA PRO A 133 10.78 19.00 28.66
C PRO A 133 9.33 18.99 29.17
N GLU A 134 9.09 19.51 30.38
CA GLU A 134 7.75 19.55 31.01
C GLU A 134 6.68 20.19 30.10
N SER A 135 7.07 21.21 29.32
CA SER A 135 6.20 21.87 28.33
C SER A 135 5.82 21.01 27.11
N ALA A 136 6.57 19.94 26.84
CA ALA A 136 6.35 19.03 25.71
C ALA A 136 5.79 17.66 26.17
N GLN A 137 5.79 17.38 27.47
CA GLN A 137 5.40 16.07 28.01
C GLN A 137 3.97 15.67 27.65
N LEU A 138 2.99 16.57 27.85
CA LEU A 138 1.58 16.30 27.51
C LEU A 138 1.38 16.05 26.01
N ASN A 139 2.12 16.75 25.14
CA ASN A 139 2.08 16.51 23.69
C ASN A 139 2.65 15.13 23.35
N TYR A 140 3.72 14.71 24.02
CA TYR A 140 4.31 13.39 23.80
C TYR A 140 3.38 12.27 24.30
N GLU A 141 2.77 12.43 25.47
CA GLU A 141 1.80 11.48 26.03
C GLU A 141 0.57 11.33 25.13
N GLN A 142 0.04 12.43 24.58
CA GLN A 142 -1.04 12.40 23.60
C GLN A 142 -0.62 11.66 22.31
N ASN A 143 0.55 12.00 21.76
CA ASN A 143 1.06 11.34 20.55
C ASN A 143 1.22 9.82 20.73
N MET A 144 1.68 9.38 21.91
CA MET A 144 1.80 7.95 22.26
C MET A 144 0.44 7.26 22.37
N HIS A 145 -0.54 7.91 23.01
CA HIS A 145 -1.91 7.40 23.11
C HIS A 145 -2.53 7.20 21.71
N ASP A 146 -2.39 8.20 20.84
CA ASP A 146 -2.96 8.18 19.51
C ASP A 146 -2.28 7.11 18.64
N ALA A 147 -0.95 6.97 18.71
CA ALA A 147 -0.22 5.89 18.05
C ALA A 147 -0.75 4.50 18.45
N ILE A 148 -0.95 4.25 19.75
CA ILE A 148 -1.49 2.98 20.27
C ILE A 148 -2.91 2.72 19.73
N ALA A 149 -3.75 3.75 19.60
CA ALA A 149 -5.09 3.63 19.04
C ALA A 149 -5.09 3.29 17.52
N ILE A 150 -4.03 3.68 16.80
CA ILE A 150 -3.87 3.44 15.35
C ILE A 150 -3.27 2.07 15.06
N LEU A 151 -2.47 1.50 15.97
CA LEU A 151 -1.78 0.21 15.77
C LEU A 151 -2.65 -0.88 15.11
N PRO A 152 -3.93 -1.13 15.49
CA PRO A 152 -4.78 -2.11 14.80
C PRO A 152 -5.06 -1.78 13.33
N LYS A 153 -5.16 -0.49 12.95
CA LYS A 153 -5.42 -0.07 11.56
C LYS A 153 -4.30 -0.46 10.61
N LEU A 154 -3.05 -0.49 11.08
CA LEU A 154 -1.90 -0.92 10.27
C LEU A 154 -2.06 -2.34 9.69
N GLN A 155 -2.93 -3.17 10.27
CA GLN A 155 -3.27 -4.51 9.76
C GLN A 155 -4.32 -4.49 8.63
N THR A 156 -5.20 -3.49 8.60
CA THR A 156 -6.37 -3.44 7.71
C THR A 156 -6.25 -2.40 6.58
N GLY A 157 -5.41 -1.38 6.77
CA GLY A 157 -5.26 -0.25 5.85
C GLY A 157 -5.00 1.04 6.63
N LEU A 158 -4.12 1.90 6.10
CA LEU A 158 -3.75 3.17 6.71
C LEU A 158 -4.16 4.33 5.80
N ASP A 159 -5.08 5.16 6.28
CA ASP A 159 -5.62 6.29 5.53
C ASP A 159 -4.62 7.46 5.50
N VAL A 160 -4.16 7.83 4.31
CA VAL A 160 -3.30 8.99 4.06
C VAL A 160 -3.91 9.86 2.96
N ASN A 161 -3.80 11.17 3.09
CA ASN A 161 -4.35 12.13 2.13
C ASN A 161 -3.24 13.08 1.67
N VAL A 162 -2.70 12.82 0.47
CA VAL A 162 -1.60 13.61 -0.12
C VAL A 162 -2.04 15.00 -0.57
N ARG A 163 -1.11 15.95 -0.63
CA ARG A 163 -1.18 17.19 -1.41
C ARG A 163 -0.19 17.11 -2.56
N PHE A 164 -0.53 17.67 -3.69
CA PHE A 164 0.28 17.51 -4.91
C PHE A 164 1.45 18.52 -5.01
N THR A 165 1.83 19.14 -3.89
CA THR A 165 2.71 20.31 -3.80
C THR A 165 4.18 20.01 -3.45
N GLY A 166 4.47 18.85 -2.86
CA GLY A 166 5.82 18.46 -2.44
C GLY A 166 5.85 17.03 -1.92
N VAL A 167 7.00 16.34 -2.00
CA VAL A 167 7.09 14.88 -1.72
C VAL A 167 6.83 14.44 -0.27
N LYS A 168 6.70 15.39 0.67
CA LYS A 168 6.38 15.16 2.09
C LYS A 168 5.00 15.68 2.48
N ASP A 169 4.22 16.22 1.53
CA ASP A 169 3.06 17.04 1.84
C ASP A 169 1.81 16.18 2.02
N PHE A 170 1.66 15.59 3.21
CA PHE A 170 0.41 14.95 3.62
C PHE A 170 -0.47 15.92 4.41
N GLU A 171 -1.79 15.75 4.32
CA GLU A 171 -2.68 16.27 5.35
C GLU A 171 -2.45 15.48 6.64
N TYR A 172 -2.28 16.18 7.76
CA TYR A 172 -1.99 15.53 9.04
C TYR A 172 -3.20 14.72 9.51
N THR A 173 -3.12 13.40 9.32
CA THR A 173 -4.01 12.42 9.91
C THR A 173 -3.33 11.82 11.15
N PRO A 174 -4.09 11.44 12.21
CA PRO A 174 -3.52 10.70 13.34
C PRO A 174 -2.68 9.51 12.85
N GLU A 175 -3.17 8.81 11.83
CA GLU A 175 -2.54 7.68 11.14
C GLU A 175 -1.05 7.87 10.80
N CYS A 176 -0.61 9.10 10.50
CA CYS A 176 0.79 9.40 10.19
C CYS A 176 1.73 9.38 11.41
N ILE A 177 1.22 9.50 12.64
CA ILE A 177 2.00 9.72 13.87
C ILE A 177 2.98 8.58 14.18
N VAL A 178 2.68 7.36 13.72
CA VAL A 178 3.55 6.18 13.88
C VAL A 178 4.88 6.35 13.15
N PHE A 179 4.88 7.02 11.99
CA PHE A 179 6.09 7.31 11.22
C PHE A 179 6.98 8.32 11.96
N ASP A 180 6.38 9.37 12.53
CA ASP A 180 7.09 10.39 13.31
C ASP A 180 7.75 9.81 14.58
N LEU A 181 7.00 9.03 15.37
CA LEU A 181 7.52 8.40 16.60
C LEU A 181 8.67 7.42 16.33
N LEU A 182 8.61 6.69 15.21
CA LEU A 182 9.64 5.74 14.78
C LEU A 182 10.79 6.40 14.00
N ARG A 183 10.69 7.70 13.70
CA ARG A 183 11.63 8.44 12.85
C ARG A 183 11.84 7.75 11.51
N ILE A 184 10.72 7.40 10.88
CA ILE A 184 10.63 6.84 9.53
C ILE A 184 10.01 7.94 8.66
N PRO A 185 10.77 8.55 7.74
CA PRO A 185 10.19 9.50 6.79
C PRO A 185 9.13 8.82 5.92
N LEU A 186 7.97 9.45 5.80
CA LEU A 186 6.93 9.09 4.83
C LEU A 186 7.01 10.04 3.63
N TYR A 187 6.97 9.48 2.43
CA TYR A 187 7.06 10.19 1.17
C TYR A 187 5.95 9.76 0.19
N HIS A 188 5.62 10.61 -0.79
CA HIS A 188 4.87 10.23 -2.00
C HIS A 188 5.47 10.90 -3.23
N GLY A 189 5.21 10.35 -4.42
CA GLY A 189 5.68 10.92 -5.69
C GLY A 189 4.57 11.50 -6.56
N TRP A 190 3.36 11.67 -6.01
CA TRP A 190 2.21 12.20 -6.75
C TRP A 190 2.19 13.74 -6.74
N LEU A 191 3.05 14.36 -7.56
CA LEU A 191 3.21 15.81 -7.61
C LEU A 191 2.70 16.41 -8.92
N LEU A 192 2.24 17.66 -8.85
CA LEU A 192 1.99 18.49 -10.01
C LEU A 192 3.30 18.77 -10.76
N ASP A 193 3.18 18.95 -12.08
CA ASP A 193 4.28 19.32 -12.95
C ASP A 193 4.36 20.85 -13.08
N PRO A 194 5.48 21.50 -12.69
CA PRO A 194 5.69 22.94 -12.85
C PRO A 194 5.49 23.46 -14.27
N GLU A 195 5.70 22.61 -15.30
CA GLU A 195 5.53 22.98 -16.71
C GLU A 195 4.04 23.03 -17.14
N SER A 196 3.11 22.67 -16.25
CA SER A 196 1.65 22.61 -16.50
C SER A 196 0.86 23.71 -15.74
N PRO A 197 0.98 25.00 -16.10
CA PRO A 197 0.38 26.12 -15.34
C PRO A 197 -1.15 26.07 -15.24
N GLU A 198 -1.84 25.53 -16.26
CA GLU A 198 -3.29 25.37 -16.26
C GLU A 198 -3.74 24.32 -15.23
N ILE A 199 -2.99 23.22 -15.08
CA ILE A 199 -3.27 22.17 -14.10
C ILE A 199 -2.91 22.67 -12.68
N LEU A 200 -1.80 23.39 -12.53
CA LEU A 200 -1.42 24.05 -11.28
C LEU A 200 -2.53 24.99 -10.77
N ALA A 201 -3.11 25.81 -11.66
CA ALA A 201 -4.23 26.68 -11.31
C ALA A 201 -5.52 25.90 -10.98
N ALA A 202 -5.81 24.84 -11.73
CA ALA A 202 -6.99 24.00 -11.52
C ALA A 202 -6.95 23.19 -10.22
N VAL A 203 -5.78 22.67 -9.84
CA VAL A 203 -5.59 21.86 -8.62
C VAL A 203 -5.27 22.71 -7.39
N GLY A 204 -4.40 23.71 -7.54
CA GLY A 204 -3.94 24.56 -6.43
C GLY A 204 -3.32 23.75 -5.28
N ASN A 205 -3.61 24.14 -4.05
CA ASN A 205 -3.06 23.52 -2.83
C ASN A 205 -4.00 22.46 -2.20
N CYS A 206 -4.97 21.96 -2.96
CA CYS A 206 -5.90 20.92 -2.50
C CYS A 206 -5.15 19.63 -2.12
N SER A 207 -5.57 19.00 -1.02
CA SER A 207 -5.30 17.56 -0.81
C SER A 207 -6.17 16.72 -1.75
N TYR A 208 -5.86 15.43 -1.92
CA TYR A 208 -6.61 14.53 -2.81
C TYR A 208 -8.12 14.55 -2.52
N ASN A 209 -8.53 14.42 -1.25
CA ASN A 209 -9.94 14.49 -0.87
C ASN A 209 -10.59 15.84 -1.25
N GLN A 210 -9.90 16.95 -0.97
CA GLN A 210 -10.36 18.30 -1.34
C GLN A 210 -10.48 18.48 -2.85
N LEU A 211 -9.61 17.86 -3.64
CA LEU A 211 -9.63 17.93 -5.09
C LEU A 211 -10.80 17.13 -5.68
N VAL A 212 -11.07 15.93 -5.17
CA VAL A 212 -12.23 15.12 -5.59
C VAL A 212 -13.53 15.85 -5.30
N GLU A 213 -13.69 16.44 -4.11
CA GLU A 213 -14.84 17.30 -3.79
C GLU A 213 -14.92 18.52 -4.71
N LYS A 214 -13.79 19.19 -4.99
CA LYS A 214 -13.74 20.33 -5.92
C LYS A 214 -14.23 19.93 -7.31
N ILE A 215 -13.79 18.78 -7.84
CA ILE A 215 -14.19 18.28 -9.17
C ILE A 215 -15.71 18.06 -9.23
N ILE A 216 -16.28 17.37 -8.23
CA ILE A 216 -17.73 17.08 -8.18
C ILE A 216 -18.56 18.37 -8.14
N ASN A 217 -18.18 19.30 -7.26
CA ASN A 217 -18.87 20.58 -7.11
C ASN A 217 -18.74 21.47 -8.36
N ASN A 218 -17.54 21.58 -8.93
CA ASN A 218 -17.29 22.44 -10.08
C ASN A 218 -17.88 21.89 -11.39
N LYS A 219 -17.93 20.57 -11.58
CA LYS A 219 -18.58 19.92 -12.76
C LYS A 219 -20.06 20.25 -12.89
N SER A 220 -20.76 20.41 -11.77
CA SER A 220 -22.19 20.74 -11.74
C SER A 220 -22.47 22.26 -11.76
N SER A 221 -21.42 23.08 -11.88
CA SER A 221 -21.54 24.53 -11.86
C SER A 221 -22.07 25.09 -13.19
N THR A 222 -22.79 26.22 -13.10
CA THR A 222 -23.23 27.00 -14.27
C THR A 222 -22.13 27.90 -14.85
N LYS A 223 -20.97 27.96 -14.19
CA LYS A 223 -19.81 28.78 -14.55
C LYS A 223 -18.84 28.00 -15.46
N PRO A 224 -18.64 28.38 -16.73
CA PRO A 224 -17.76 27.64 -17.64
C PRO A 224 -16.31 27.59 -17.18
N GLU A 225 -15.84 28.62 -16.47
CA GLU A 225 -14.49 28.65 -15.87
C GLU A 225 -14.29 27.54 -14.84
N LEU A 226 -15.27 27.30 -13.95
CA LEU A 226 -15.19 26.25 -12.94
C LEU A 226 -15.29 24.86 -13.55
N VAL A 227 -16.17 24.67 -14.55
CA VAL A 227 -16.26 23.41 -15.29
C VAL A 227 -14.92 23.09 -15.98
N THR A 228 -14.24 24.10 -16.52
CA THR A 228 -12.91 23.94 -17.15
C THR A 228 -11.85 23.52 -16.13
N GLU A 229 -11.79 24.17 -14.96
CA GLU A 229 -10.91 23.73 -13.87
C GLU A 229 -11.18 22.27 -13.45
N ALA A 230 -12.44 21.86 -13.36
CA ALA A 230 -12.80 20.50 -12.96
C ALA A 230 -12.35 19.45 -13.96
N LEU A 231 -12.45 19.74 -15.27
CA LEU A 231 -11.99 18.85 -16.33
C LEU A 231 -10.45 18.74 -16.35
N LEU A 232 -9.72 19.83 -16.10
CA LEU A 232 -8.26 19.82 -15.97
C LEU A 232 -7.79 19.01 -14.75
N ALA A 233 -8.46 19.20 -13.60
CA ALA A 233 -8.18 18.47 -12.37
C ALA A 233 -8.50 16.97 -12.48
N GLU A 234 -9.60 16.60 -13.14
CA GLU A 234 -9.93 15.21 -13.44
C GLU A 234 -8.92 14.58 -14.40
N ALA A 235 -8.61 15.23 -15.52
CA ALA A 235 -7.63 14.73 -16.48
C ALA A 235 -6.23 14.55 -15.86
N PHE A 236 -5.87 15.38 -14.87
CA PHE A 236 -4.66 15.16 -14.06
C PHE A 236 -4.75 13.86 -13.25
N LEU A 237 -5.83 13.64 -12.49
CA LEU A 237 -6.00 12.41 -11.69
C LEU A 237 -6.04 11.16 -12.58
N GLU A 238 -6.75 11.19 -13.70
CA GLU A 238 -6.80 10.08 -14.66
C GLU A 238 -5.42 9.77 -15.26
N ARG A 239 -4.70 10.79 -15.75
CA ARG A 239 -3.37 10.64 -16.35
C ARG A 239 -2.30 10.17 -15.36
N THR A 240 -2.51 10.42 -14.07
CA THR A 240 -1.53 10.14 -13.00
C THR A 240 -2.04 9.10 -11.99
N ALA A 241 -2.98 8.25 -12.40
CA ALA A 241 -3.63 7.24 -11.56
C ALA A 241 -2.66 6.22 -10.90
N SER A 242 -1.43 6.07 -11.41
CA SER A 242 -0.35 5.30 -10.76
C SER A 242 0.25 5.97 -9.50
N GLN A 243 -0.21 7.17 -9.16
CA GLN A 243 0.19 8.01 -8.01
C GLN A 243 1.69 8.32 -7.97
N LEU A 244 2.35 8.37 -9.13
CA LEU A 244 3.74 8.76 -9.29
C LEU A 244 3.90 9.55 -10.60
N THR A 245 4.45 10.76 -10.53
CA THR A 245 4.76 11.59 -11.70
C THR A 245 6.26 11.68 -11.93
N TYR A 246 6.70 12.00 -13.16
CA TYR A 246 8.13 12.19 -13.43
C TYR A 246 8.73 13.32 -12.59
N HIS A 247 8.01 14.44 -12.45
CA HIS A 247 8.41 15.53 -11.55
C HIS A 247 8.57 15.03 -10.10
N GLY A 248 7.56 14.32 -9.57
CA GLY A 248 7.62 13.75 -8.23
C GLY A 248 8.75 12.73 -8.04
N LEU A 249 9.09 11.93 -9.06
CA LEU A 249 10.22 11.01 -9.02
C LEU A 249 11.57 11.75 -8.96
N CYS A 250 11.73 12.83 -9.74
CA CYS A 250 12.92 13.68 -9.68
C CYS A 250 13.04 14.40 -8.34
N GLU A 251 11.93 14.90 -7.78
CA GLU A 251 11.91 15.53 -6.46
C GLU A 251 12.17 14.52 -5.33
N LEU A 252 11.64 13.29 -5.41
CA LEU A 252 11.95 12.20 -4.49
C LEU A 252 13.46 11.91 -4.48
N ASN A 253 14.07 11.73 -5.66
CA ASN A 253 15.51 11.46 -5.74
C ASN A 253 16.34 12.66 -5.25
N SER A 254 15.87 13.89 -5.43
CA SER A 254 16.56 15.09 -4.94
C SER A 254 16.40 15.32 -3.42
N THR A 255 15.26 14.92 -2.85
CA THR A 255 14.90 15.18 -1.44
C THR A 255 15.35 14.08 -0.49
N ILE A 256 15.28 12.81 -0.92
CA ILE A 256 15.72 11.68 -0.12
C ILE A 256 17.25 11.71 -0.01
N THR A 257 17.73 11.60 1.22
CA THR A 257 19.16 11.61 1.54
C THR A 257 19.81 10.27 1.24
N GLU A 258 21.11 10.30 0.97
CA GLU A 258 21.90 9.10 0.64
C GLU A 258 21.95 8.14 1.84
N ASP A 259 21.81 6.84 1.58
CA ASP A 259 21.70 5.76 2.59
C ASP A 259 20.49 5.89 3.55
N GLU A 260 19.44 6.63 3.17
CA GLU A 260 18.20 6.78 3.96
C GLU A 260 17.20 5.63 3.72
N LEU A 261 16.71 5.02 4.81
CA LEU A 261 15.59 4.08 4.81
C LEU A 261 14.29 4.80 5.21
N CYS A 262 13.33 4.84 4.30
CA CYS A 262 12.06 5.53 4.41
C CYS A 262 10.88 4.68 3.88
N VAL A 263 9.67 5.23 3.92
CA VAL A 263 8.47 4.61 3.34
C VAL A 263 7.89 5.51 2.24
N LEU A 264 7.57 4.91 1.10
CA LEU A 264 6.91 5.54 -0.03
C LEU A 264 5.44 5.08 -0.09
N PHE A 265 4.51 6.03 -0.16
CA PHE A 265 3.12 5.78 -0.54
C PHE A 265 2.96 5.95 -2.06
N ARG A 266 2.51 4.88 -2.74
CA ARG A 266 2.24 4.85 -4.19
C ARG A 266 1.19 3.80 -4.49
N ASN A 267 0.24 4.13 -5.37
CA ASN A 267 -0.82 3.23 -5.85
C ASN A 267 -1.57 2.52 -4.71
N ASN A 268 -1.98 3.28 -3.69
CA ASN A 268 -2.62 2.79 -2.46
C ASN A 268 -1.80 1.75 -1.67
N HIS A 269 -0.47 1.73 -1.84
CA HIS A 269 0.44 0.78 -1.23
C HIS A 269 1.59 1.49 -0.51
N PHE A 270 2.06 0.89 0.59
CA PHE A 270 3.21 1.38 1.36
C PHE A 270 4.44 0.52 1.06
N ILE A 271 5.52 1.17 0.64
CA ILE A 271 6.72 0.54 0.10
C ILE A 271 7.92 0.94 0.95
N THR A 272 8.71 -0.01 1.45
CA THR A 272 10.04 0.28 2.01
C THR A 272 10.96 0.78 0.90
N LEU A 273 11.44 2.01 1.02
CA LEU A 273 12.29 2.67 0.01
C LEU A 273 13.68 2.95 0.61
N TYR A 274 14.71 2.79 -0.22
CA TYR A 274 16.11 3.09 0.11
C TYR A 274 16.76 3.90 -1.02
N LYS A 275 17.69 4.79 -0.68
CA LYS A 275 18.52 5.51 -1.66
C LYS A 275 19.98 5.04 -1.59
N GLN A 276 20.54 4.64 -2.75
CA GLN A 276 21.97 4.34 -2.89
C GLN A 276 22.53 4.80 -4.24
N LYS A 277 23.72 5.41 -4.21
CA LYS A 277 24.49 5.94 -5.35
C LYS A 277 23.62 6.81 -6.26
N ASP A 278 22.85 7.71 -5.64
CA ASP A 278 21.87 8.58 -6.32
C ASP A 278 20.80 7.83 -7.13
N ARG A 279 20.36 6.67 -6.63
CA ARG A 279 19.26 5.87 -7.17
C ARG A 279 18.31 5.43 -6.07
N LEU A 280 17.02 5.41 -6.39
CA LEU A 280 15.97 4.91 -5.51
C LEU A 280 15.72 3.41 -5.76
N TYR A 281 15.56 2.67 -4.67
CA TYR A 281 15.32 1.23 -4.66
C TYR A 281 14.14 0.90 -3.75
N GLN A 282 13.13 0.22 -4.30
CA GLN A 282 12.02 -0.33 -3.53
C GLN A 282 12.33 -1.76 -3.10
N LEU A 283 11.99 -2.12 -1.85
CA LEU A 283 12.23 -3.46 -1.33
C LEU A 283 11.23 -4.46 -1.92
N VAL A 284 11.72 -5.55 -2.49
CA VAL A 284 10.87 -6.61 -3.05
C VAL A 284 10.29 -7.44 -1.92
N THR A 285 9.03 -7.19 -1.61
CA THR A 285 8.28 -7.84 -0.52
C THR A 285 7.29 -8.90 -1.01
N ASP A 286 7.06 -9.03 -2.32
CA ASP A 286 6.17 -10.07 -2.88
C ASP A 286 6.69 -11.49 -2.56
N GLN A 287 5.82 -12.29 -1.93
CA GLN A 287 6.10 -13.67 -1.52
C GLN A 287 6.49 -14.60 -2.70
N GLY A 288 6.11 -14.27 -3.94
CA GLY A 288 6.55 -14.97 -5.15
C GLY A 288 8.08 -14.99 -5.33
N PHE A 289 8.79 -14.01 -4.77
CA PHE A 289 10.26 -13.93 -4.76
C PHE A 289 10.89 -14.47 -3.46
N LEU A 290 10.15 -15.10 -2.55
CA LEU A 290 10.65 -15.60 -1.26
C LEU A 290 11.92 -16.46 -1.42
N ASN A 291 11.96 -17.33 -2.42
CA ASN A 291 13.05 -18.27 -2.69
C ASN A 291 14.13 -17.74 -3.66
N GLU A 292 14.03 -16.50 -4.12
CA GLU A 292 14.96 -15.89 -5.09
C GLU A 292 15.99 -15.01 -4.35
N PRO A 293 17.18 -15.51 -3.97
CA PRO A 293 18.12 -14.76 -3.12
C PRO A 293 18.72 -13.53 -3.82
N ASP A 294 18.80 -13.57 -5.16
CA ASP A 294 19.37 -12.52 -6.01
C ASP A 294 18.38 -11.35 -6.24
N VAL A 295 17.15 -11.44 -5.73
CA VAL A 295 16.08 -10.43 -5.88
C VAL A 295 15.71 -9.86 -4.52
N VAL A 296 16.28 -8.71 -4.15
CA VAL A 296 16.03 -8.04 -2.86
C VAL A 296 15.46 -6.64 -3.08
N TRP A 297 15.98 -5.93 -4.07
CA TRP A 297 15.59 -4.58 -4.42
C TRP A 297 15.08 -4.53 -5.87
N GLU A 298 14.27 -3.54 -6.17
CA GLU A 298 13.87 -3.17 -7.53
C GLU A 298 14.14 -1.67 -7.72
N SER A 299 14.72 -1.28 -8.86
CA SER A 299 15.08 0.12 -9.10
C SER A 299 13.84 0.96 -9.45
N LEU A 300 13.56 2.00 -8.67
CA LEU A 300 12.49 2.96 -8.97
C LEU A 300 13.01 4.03 -9.95
N ILE A 301 13.00 3.71 -11.24
CA ILE A 301 13.57 4.56 -12.32
C ILE A 301 12.52 5.29 -13.18
N ASN A 302 11.26 4.85 -13.18
CA ASN A 302 10.18 5.51 -13.91
C ASN A 302 8.79 5.29 -13.25
N VAL A 303 7.77 5.82 -13.91
CA VAL A 303 6.37 5.77 -13.47
C VAL A 303 5.64 4.48 -13.91
N GLU A 304 6.19 3.74 -14.88
CA GLU A 304 5.53 2.63 -15.57
C GLU A 304 5.76 1.27 -14.90
N GLY A 305 6.87 1.11 -14.15
CA GLY A 305 7.14 -0.12 -13.38
C GLY A 305 7.93 -1.19 -14.13
N ASP A 306 8.84 -0.79 -15.03
CA ASP A 306 9.82 -1.68 -15.67
C ASP A 306 11.13 -1.81 -14.85
N GLY A 307 11.01 -1.73 -13.53
CA GLY A 307 12.13 -1.68 -12.59
C GLY A 307 13.07 -2.87 -12.72
N GLN A 308 14.38 -2.61 -12.57
CA GLN A 308 15.39 -3.64 -12.62
C GLN A 308 15.57 -4.26 -11.23
N PHE A 309 15.39 -5.58 -11.13
CA PHE A 309 15.69 -6.32 -9.92
C PHE A 309 17.20 -6.35 -9.64
N ALA A 310 17.54 -6.22 -8.36
CA ALA A 310 18.90 -6.19 -7.86
C ALA A 310 19.02 -6.98 -6.54
N ASP A 311 20.22 -7.49 -6.29
CA ASP A 311 20.55 -8.23 -5.09
C ASP A 311 20.84 -7.31 -3.88
N SER A 312 21.23 -7.93 -2.76
CA SER A 312 21.65 -7.26 -1.53
C SER A 312 22.78 -6.22 -1.68
N ASP A 313 23.59 -6.28 -2.74
CA ASP A 313 24.69 -5.34 -3.02
C ASP A 313 24.30 -4.30 -4.09
N PHE A 314 23.03 -4.25 -4.46
CA PHE A 314 22.47 -3.40 -5.52
C PHE A 314 23.04 -3.73 -6.91
N VAL A 315 23.54 -4.94 -7.10
CA VAL A 315 23.94 -5.45 -8.41
C VAL A 315 22.69 -5.92 -9.14
N VAL A 316 22.42 -5.33 -10.31
CA VAL A 316 21.28 -5.69 -11.15
C VAL A 316 21.48 -7.11 -11.68
N ASN A 317 20.65 -8.03 -11.19
CA ASN A 317 20.62 -9.42 -11.59
C ASN A 317 19.19 -9.70 -12.08
N PRO A 318 18.94 -9.81 -13.40
CA PRO A 318 17.62 -10.20 -13.86
C PRO A 318 17.30 -11.60 -13.30
N PRO A 319 16.10 -11.82 -12.74
CA PRO A 319 15.70 -13.13 -12.25
C PRO A 319 15.87 -14.12 -13.40
N LYS A 320 16.62 -15.20 -13.15
CA LYS A 320 16.76 -16.26 -14.14
C LYS A 320 15.35 -16.75 -14.46
N PRO A 321 14.89 -16.71 -15.73
CA PRO A 321 13.59 -17.28 -16.06
C PRO A 321 13.60 -18.71 -15.55
N ARG A 322 12.49 -19.18 -14.95
CA ARG A 322 12.37 -20.50 -14.33
C ARG A 322 12.68 -21.62 -15.33
N CYS A 323 13.97 -21.85 -15.54
CA CYS A 323 14.52 -23.03 -16.13
C CYS A 323 14.32 -24.08 -15.05
N LEU A 324 13.25 -24.86 -15.22
CA LEU A 324 13.13 -26.14 -14.57
C LEU A 324 14.48 -26.85 -14.74
N THR A 325 14.93 -27.59 -13.72
CA THR A 325 16.06 -28.49 -13.99
C THR A 325 15.66 -29.39 -15.14
N THR A 326 16.61 -29.77 -16.00
CA THR A 326 16.29 -30.60 -17.18
C THR A 326 15.47 -31.83 -16.78
N GLU A 327 15.74 -32.38 -15.59
CA GLU A 327 14.99 -33.43 -14.91
C GLU A 327 13.52 -33.05 -14.62
N GLN A 328 13.25 -31.92 -13.96
CA GLN A 328 11.88 -31.43 -13.70
C GLN A 328 11.10 -31.05 -14.97
N GLN A 329 11.79 -30.81 -16.06
CA GLN A 329 11.19 -30.57 -17.37
C GLN A 329 10.87 -31.90 -18.07
N ILE A 330 11.80 -32.87 -18.02
CA ILE A 330 11.59 -34.24 -18.49
C ILE A 330 10.42 -34.91 -17.77
N ASP A 331 10.36 -34.86 -16.43
CA ASP A 331 9.26 -35.49 -15.66
C ASP A 331 7.88 -34.98 -16.11
N ARG A 332 7.77 -33.66 -16.37
CA ARG A 332 6.52 -33.05 -16.82
C ARG A 332 6.18 -33.38 -18.28
N ASP A 333 7.18 -33.43 -19.15
CA ASP A 333 7.01 -33.82 -20.54
C ASP A 333 6.65 -35.32 -20.64
N GLU A 334 7.17 -36.18 -19.75
CA GLU A 334 6.78 -37.59 -19.64
C GLU A 334 5.34 -37.77 -19.14
N GLU A 335 4.92 -37.05 -18.09
CA GLU A 335 3.53 -37.09 -17.60
C GLU A 335 2.53 -36.64 -18.69
N LEU A 336 2.85 -35.57 -19.42
CA LEU A 336 2.00 -35.02 -20.47
C LEU A 336 1.97 -35.93 -21.72
N ALA A 337 3.11 -36.53 -22.10
CA ALA A 337 3.16 -37.54 -23.15
C ALA A 337 2.32 -38.78 -22.80
N LYS A 338 2.35 -39.22 -21.53
CA LYS A 338 1.53 -40.35 -21.05
C LYS A 338 0.03 -40.06 -21.11
N GLN A 339 -0.41 -38.86 -20.72
CA GLN A 339 -1.82 -38.45 -20.85
C GLN A 339 -2.28 -38.48 -22.31
N LEU A 340 -1.50 -37.92 -23.24
CA LEU A 340 -1.82 -37.94 -24.67
C LEU A 340 -1.90 -39.38 -25.24
N GLN A 341 -1.02 -40.27 -24.76
CA GLN A 341 -1.04 -41.68 -25.16
C GLN A 341 -2.27 -42.44 -24.62
N GLU A 342 -2.70 -42.14 -23.39
CA GLU A 342 -3.93 -42.69 -22.80
C GLU A 342 -5.19 -42.17 -23.52
N GLU A 343 -5.23 -40.89 -23.91
CA GLU A 343 -6.30 -40.31 -24.73
C GLU A 343 -6.37 -40.94 -26.13
N GLU A 344 -5.25 -41.07 -26.84
CA GLU A 344 -5.19 -41.74 -28.14
C GLU A 344 -5.67 -43.20 -28.05
N HIS A 345 -5.25 -43.93 -27.02
CA HIS A 345 -5.67 -45.31 -26.79
C HIS A 345 -7.18 -45.40 -26.52
N HIS A 346 -7.74 -44.53 -25.67
CA HIS A 346 -9.17 -44.46 -25.41
C HIS A 346 -9.96 -44.08 -26.68
N ARG A 347 -9.43 -43.18 -27.51
CA ARG A 347 -10.02 -42.75 -28.78
C ARG A 347 -9.96 -43.85 -29.85
N ALA A 348 -8.92 -44.68 -29.85
CA ALA A 348 -8.80 -45.85 -30.70
C ALA A 348 -9.81 -46.95 -30.32
N LEU A 349 -10.00 -47.22 -29.03
CA LEU A 349 -11.01 -48.15 -28.51
C LEU A 349 -12.45 -47.68 -28.78
N SER A 350 -12.68 -46.37 -28.78
CA SER A 350 -13.99 -45.75 -29.03
C SER A 350 -14.37 -45.69 -30.52
N ARG A 351 -13.52 -46.16 -31.43
CA ARG A 351 -13.73 -46.06 -32.88
C ARG A 351 -14.50 -47.28 -33.40
N PRO A 352 -15.74 -47.14 -33.91
CA PRO A 352 -16.54 -48.27 -34.38
C PRO A 352 -15.93 -48.94 -35.62
N PRO A 353 -16.08 -50.27 -35.78
CA PRO A 353 -15.52 -51.00 -36.92
C PRO A 353 -16.18 -50.55 -38.23
N ALA A 354 -15.37 -50.41 -39.28
CA ALA A 354 -15.84 -50.03 -40.60
C ALA A 354 -16.79 -51.10 -41.17
N ARG A 355 -18.07 -50.74 -41.34
CA ARG A 355 -19.07 -51.60 -41.98
C ARG A 355 -18.71 -51.85 -43.45
N THR A 356 -18.31 -53.08 -43.77
CA THR A 356 -18.41 -53.62 -45.13
C THR A 356 -19.87 -53.73 -45.52
N ALA A 357 -20.30 -53.03 -46.57
CA ALA A 357 -21.66 -53.05 -47.08
C ALA A 357 -21.68 -53.51 -48.54
N SER A 358 -22.02 -54.78 -48.74
CA SER A 358 -22.30 -55.39 -50.04
C SER A 358 -23.80 -55.33 -50.35
N GLY A 359 -24.17 -54.87 -51.55
CA GLY A 359 -25.33 -55.41 -52.28
C GLY A 359 -26.72 -54.78 -52.08
N SER A 360 -27.25 -54.29 -53.21
CA SER A 360 -28.65 -54.40 -53.70
C SER A 360 -29.81 -53.60 -53.06
N ALA A 361 -30.25 -52.60 -53.83
CA ALA A 361 -31.58 -52.47 -54.48
C ALA A 361 -32.81 -51.89 -53.73
N GLN A 362 -33.32 -50.79 -54.32
CA GLN A 362 -34.75 -50.41 -54.52
C GLN A 362 -35.62 -50.09 -53.29
N ASP A 363 -36.38 -48.99 -53.19
CA ASP A 363 -36.55 -47.72 -53.93
C ASP A 363 -37.14 -46.68 -52.91
N ALA A 364 -37.51 -45.41 -53.15
CA ALA A 364 -37.85 -44.62 -54.35
C ALA A 364 -37.47 -43.11 -54.15
N ILE A 365 -37.49 -42.22 -55.17
CA ILE A 365 -38.55 -41.24 -55.54
C ILE A 365 -39.10 -40.44 -54.33
N GLU A 366 -38.93 -39.11 -54.21
CA GLU A 366 -39.27 -38.07 -55.20
C GLU A 366 -38.38 -36.77 -55.16
N SER A 367 -38.61 -35.85 -56.12
CA SER A 367 -37.87 -34.59 -56.42
C SER A 367 -37.82 -33.55 -55.28
N THR A 368 -36.86 -32.59 -55.19
CA THR A 368 -36.44 -31.58 -56.19
C THR A 368 -34.98 -31.06 -56.09
N GLY A 369 -34.52 -30.43 -57.17
CA GLY A 369 -33.13 -30.07 -57.55
C GLY A 369 -32.38 -28.99 -56.73
N ARG A 370 -31.04 -28.98 -56.73
CA ARG A 370 -30.10 -28.40 -57.75
C ARG A 370 -30.17 -26.86 -57.84
N GLN A 371 -29.09 -26.06 -57.87
CA GLN A 371 -27.62 -26.24 -58.03
C GLN A 371 -26.88 -25.29 -57.03
N ARG A 372 -25.73 -25.61 -56.41
CA ARG A 372 -24.34 -25.81 -56.90
C ARG A 372 -23.65 -24.59 -57.57
N GLN A 373 -22.66 -24.02 -56.88
CA GLN A 373 -21.28 -23.70 -57.34
C GLN A 373 -20.45 -23.33 -56.07
N ASN A 374 -19.39 -24.07 -55.70
CA ASN A 374 -17.99 -23.96 -56.17
C ASN A 374 -17.34 -22.58 -55.94
N ASN A 375 -16.43 -22.48 -54.96
CA ASN A 375 -14.99 -22.39 -55.27
C ASN A 375 -14.06 -22.47 -54.04
N SER A 376 -12.79 -22.71 -54.34
CA SER A 376 -11.65 -22.94 -53.43
C SER A 376 -10.97 -21.65 -52.92
N SER A 377 -10.36 -21.78 -51.73
CA SER A 377 -9.09 -21.23 -51.18
C SER A 377 -8.25 -20.19 -51.96
N PRO A 378 -7.27 -19.52 -51.32
CA PRO A 378 -7.23 -18.77 -50.04
C PRO A 378 -6.63 -17.36 -50.29
N PRO A 379 -6.11 -16.63 -49.27
CA PRO A 379 -4.95 -15.77 -49.53
C PRO A 379 -3.78 -15.90 -48.54
N SER A 380 -2.61 -15.47 -49.02
CA SER A 380 -1.27 -15.59 -48.42
C SER A 380 -0.79 -14.28 -47.78
N LYS A 381 0.21 -14.39 -46.89
CA LYS A 381 1.09 -13.30 -46.42
C LYS A 381 1.75 -12.49 -47.57
N LYS A 382 2.05 -11.22 -47.27
CA LYS A 382 3.24 -10.38 -47.59
C LYS A 382 3.01 -9.02 -46.89
N ASP A 383 3.89 -8.48 -46.04
CA ASP A 383 5.28 -7.99 -46.21
C ASP A 383 5.41 -6.60 -46.85
N CYS A 384 6.37 -5.81 -46.31
CA CYS A 384 6.82 -4.45 -46.70
C CYS A 384 5.86 -3.27 -46.43
N SER A 385 6.32 -2.04 -46.19
CA SER A 385 7.62 -1.50 -45.68
C SER A 385 7.49 0.02 -45.49
N ILE A 386 8.23 0.57 -44.51
CA ILE A 386 8.87 1.91 -44.49
C ILE A 386 8.09 3.09 -45.12
N LEU A 387 7.65 4.02 -44.26
CA LEU A 387 8.17 5.39 -44.21
C LEU A 387 7.95 6.00 -42.81
#